data_AF-A0A929B2D2-F1
#
_entry.id   AF-A0A929B2D2-F1
#
_cell.length_a   1.000
_cell.length_b   1.000
_cell.length_c   1.000
_cell.angle_alpha   90.00
_cell.angle_beta   90.00
_cell.angle_gamma   90.00
#
_symmetry.space_group_name_H-M   'P 1'
#
loop_
_entity.id
_entity.type
_entity.pdbx_description
1 polymer ?
#
loop_
_entity_poly.entity_id
_entity_poly.type
_entity_poly.pdbx_seq_one_letter_code
_entity_poly.pdbx_strand_id
1 'polypeptide(L)'
;MLSNKFKKVFQISARVLLTAFICCLFLVSNLLPAQAADSSKTSGEAKLKGIQERTEEIKRPTAPSMDEMIEKTKGGGINEVQGTAEREKMISPEKAQQESSPEEQTKGFLEKLTNPGK
;
A
#
# COMPACT_ATOMS: atom_id res chain seq x y z
N MET A 1 -56.97 -15.77 -5.86
CA MET A 1 -55.81 -16.72 -5.94
C MET A 1 -54.86 -16.45 -7.11
N LEU A 2 -55.29 -15.81 -8.22
CA LEU A 2 -54.47 -15.52 -9.41
C LEU A 2 -53.37 -14.45 -9.19
N SER A 3 -53.66 -13.40 -8.41
CA SER A 3 -52.72 -12.28 -8.18
C SER A 3 -51.46 -12.69 -7.42
N ASN A 4 -51.57 -13.63 -6.46
CA ASN A 4 -50.40 -14.17 -5.76
C ASN A 4 -49.50 -15.03 -6.67
N LYS A 5 -50.07 -15.74 -7.66
CA LYS A 5 -49.26 -16.49 -8.62
C LYS A 5 -48.48 -15.56 -9.54
N PHE A 6 -49.11 -14.47 -10.00
CA PHE A 6 -48.44 -13.43 -10.79
C PHE A 6 -47.33 -12.72 -10.02
N LYS A 7 -47.55 -12.33 -8.76
CA LYS A 7 -46.49 -11.76 -7.91
C LYS A 7 -45.33 -12.73 -7.69
N LYS A 8 -45.61 -14.02 -7.54
CA LYS A 8 -44.59 -15.06 -7.33
C LYS A 8 -43.75 -15.29 -8.60
N VAL A 9 -44.39 -15.34 -9.77
CA VAL A 9 -43.71 -15.43 -11.08
C VAL A 9 -42.86 -14.18 -11.32
N PHE A 10 -43.42 -12.99 -11.06
CA PHE A 10 -42.68 -11.73 -11.18
C PHE A 10 -41.47 -11.67 -10.24
N GLN A 11 -41.61 -12.11 -8.99
CA GLN A 11 -40.49 -12.17 -8.05
C GLN A 11 -39.40 -13.16 -8.47
N ILE A 12 -39.77 -14.32 -9.02
CA ILE A 12 -38.80 -15.29 -9.52
C ILE A 12 -38.06 -14.70 -10.72
N SER A 13 -38.75 -14.09 -11.67
CA SER A 13 -38.14 -13.42 -12.83
C SER A 13 -37.21 -12.27 -12.42
N ALA A 14 -37.62 -11.45 -11.45
CA ALA A 14 -36.79 -10.35 -10.95
C ALA A 14 -35.52 -10.85 -10.26
N ARG A 15 -35.61 -11.96 -9.50
CA ARG A 15 -34.43 -12.60 -8.88
C ARG A 15 -33.47 -13.14 -9.92
N VAL A 16 -33.98 -13.84 -10.94
CA VAL A 16 -33.14 -14.38 -12.03
C VAL A 16 -32.44 -13.26 -12.79
N LEU A 17 -33.16 -12.17 -13.11
CA LEU A 17 -32.59 -11.02 -13.80
C LEU A 17 -31.49 -10.34 -12.96
N LEU A 18 -31.72 -10.15 -11.67
CA LEU A 18 -30.73 -9.58 -10.76
C LEU A 18 -29.48 -10.46 -10.64
N THR A 19 -29.67 -11.78 -10.51
CA THR A 19 -28.56 -12.74 -10.45
C THR A 19 -27.73 -12.73 -11.73
N ALA A 20 -28.38 -12.73 -12.90
CA ALA A 20 -27.68 -12.64 -14.20
C ALA A 20 -26.91 -11.31 -14.32
N PHE A 21 -27.50 -10.21 -13.90
CA PHE A 21 -26.87 -8.89 -13.92
C PHE A 21 -25.62 -8.84 -13.03
N ILE A 22 -25.70 -9.36 -11.80
CA ILE A 22 -24.56 -9.46 -10.89
C ILE A 22 -23.47 -10.36 -11.49
N CYS A 23 -23.85 -11.48 -12.11
CA CYS A 23 -22.91 -12.39 -12.75
C CYS A 23 -22.16 -11.69 -13.91
N CYS A 24 -22.88 -10.93 -14.75
CA CYS A 24 -22.27 -10.10 -15.79
C CYS A 24 -21.33 -9.03 -15.23
N LEU A 25 -21.72 -8.35 -14.14
CA LEU A 25 -20.86 -7.38 -13.47
C LEU A 25 -19.56 -8.03 -12.98
N PHE A 26 -19.64 -9.20 -12.34
CA PHE A 26 -18.46 -9.94 -11.91
C PHE A 26 -17.56 -10.32 -13.09
N LEU A 27 -18.12 -10.77 -14.21
CA LEU A 27 -17.32 -11.06 -15.41
C LEU A 27 -16.61 -9.79 -15.91
N VAL A 28 -17.33 -8.68 -16.09
CA VAL A 28 -16.74 -7.41 -16.55
C VAL A 28 -15.67 -6.89 -15.58
N SER A 29 -15.89 -7.00 -14.27
CA SER A 29 -14.92 -6.62 -13.24
C SER A 29 -13.65 -7.49 -13.23
N ASN A 30 -13.71 -8.73 -13.72
CA ASN A 30 -12.53 -9.59 -13.85
C ASN A 30 -11.81 -9.41 -15.20
N LEU A 31 -12.53 -9.01 -16.26
CA LEU A 31 -11.94 -8.75 -17.57
C LEU A 31 -11.23 -7.39 -17.67
N LEU A 32 -11.58 -6.44 -16.81
CA LEU A 32 -10.87 -5.18 -16.67
C LEU A 32 -9.96 -5.27 -15.44
N PRO A 33 -8.67 -5.67 -15.60
CA PRO A 33 -7.75 -5.57 -14.48
C PRO A 33 -7.82 -4.14 -13.95
N ALA A 34 -8.03 -4.00 -12.64
CA ALA A 34 -7.97 -2.70 -11.98
C ALA A 34 -6.70 -2.02 -12.47
N GLN A 35 -6.86 -0.92 -13.21
CA GLN A 35 -5.76 -0.11 -13.71
C GLN A 35 -5.13 0.56 -12.48
N ALA A 36 -4.37 -0.22 -11.72
CA ALA A 36 -3.35 0.30 -10.83
C ALA A 36 -2.39 1.06 -11.74
N ALA A 37 -2.12 2.32 -11.37
CA ALA A 37 -1.25 3.22 -12.12
C ALA A 37 -0.07 2.48 -12.73
N ASP A 38 0.17 2.74 -14.02
CA ASP A 38 1.12 2.06 -14.90
C ASP A 38 2.55 2.11 -14.31
N SER A 39 2.82 1.26 -13.33
CA SER A 39 4.16 1.01 -12.83
C SER A 39 4.68 -0.12 -13.70
N SER A 40 5.78 0.14 -14.43
CA SER A 40 6.41 -0.95 -15.16
C SER A 40 6.74 -2.05 -14.16
N LYS A 41 6.24 -3.27 -14.40
CA LYS A 41 6.44 -4.43 -13.50
C LYS A 41 7.94 -4.63 -13.17
N THR A 42 8.80 -4.21 -14.09
CA THR A 42 10.26 -4.25 -13.99
C THR A 42 10.89 -3.10 -13.17
N SER A 43 10.20 -1.99 -12.90
CA SER A 43 10.76 -0.88 -12.11
C SER A 43 11.00 -1.27 -10.65
N GLY A 44 10.07 -2.02 -10.06
CA GLY A 44 10.23 -2.56 -8.69
C GLY A 44 11.39 -3.56 -8.61
N GLU A 45 11.45 -4.49 -9.55
CA GLU A 45 12.53 -5.49 -9.64
C GLU A 45 13.91 -4.85 -9.84
N ALA A 46 14.00 -3.85 -10.74
CA ALA A 46 15.24 -3.11 -10.98
C ALA A 46 15.71 -2.37 -9.71
N LYS A 47 14.79 -1.76 -8.96
CA LYS A 47 15.11 -1.11 -7.68
C LYS A 47 15.60 -2.10 -6.62
N LEU A 48 14.93 -3.24 -6.47
CA LEU A 48 15.30 -4.27 -5.51
C LEU A 48 16.66 -4.90 -5.83
N LYS A 49 16.92 -5.18 -7.12
CA LYS A 49 18.21 -5.72 -7.57
C LYS A 49 19.36 -4.74 -7.27
N GLY A 50 19.15 -3.45 -7.50
CA GLY A 50 20.14 -2.42 -7.14
C GLY A 50 20.40 -2.36 -5.63
N ILE A 51 19.35 -2.43 -4.79
CA ILE A 51 19.49 -2.48 -3.32
C ILE A 51 20.27 -3.72 -2.88
N GLN A 52 19.97 -4.88 -3.48
CA GLN A 52 20.66 -6.14 -3.16
C GLN A 52 22.14 -6.08 -3.53
N GLU A 53 22.48 -5.58 -4.72
CA GLU A 53 23.86 -5.42 -5.18
C GLU A 53 24.66 -4.50 -4.24
N ARG A 54 24.10 -3.36 -3.84
CA ARG A 54 24.75 -2.46 -2.87
C ARG A 54 24.89 -3.10 -1.49
N THR A 55 23.90 -3.86 -1.04
CA THR A 55 23.97 -4.59 0.23
C THR A 55 25.09 -5.64 0.21
N GLU A 56 25.25 -6.36 -0.89
CA GLU A 56 26.31 -7.35 -1.07
C GLU A 56 27.71 -6.71 -1.14
N GLU A 57 27.83 -5.50 -1.70
CA GLU A 57 29.09 -4.74 -1.69
C GLU A 57 29.57 -4.38 -0.29
N ILE A 58 28.65 -4.03 0.62
CA ILE A 58 28.99 -3.63 2.00
C ILE A 58 29.24 -4.85 2.89
N LYS A 59 28.61 -6.00 2.57
CA LYS A 59 28.81 -7.27 3.28
C LYS A 59 30.18 -7.92 2.98
N ARG A 60 30.98 -7.34 2.08
CA ARG A 60 32.36 -7.78 1.81
C ARG A 60 33.21 -7.66 3.09
N PRO A 61 34.26 -8.49 3.24
CA PRO A 61 35.04 -8.58 4.50
C PRO A 61 35.74 -7.28 4.92
N THR A 62 35.85 -6.30 4.02
CA THR A 62 36.32 -4.96 4.33
C THR A 62 35.12 -4.03 4.28
N ALA A 63 34.65 -3.57 5.45
CA ALA A 63 33.64 -2.54 5.51
C ALA A 63 34.14 -1.27 4.80
N PRO A 64 33.28 -0.58 4.02
CA PRO A 64 33.66 0.67 3.38
C PRO A 64 34.13 1.71 4.41
N SER A 65 35.02 2.60 4.01
CA SER A 65 35.51 3.66 4.92
C SER A 65 34.41 4.70 5.17
N MET A 66 34.50 5.42 6.30
CA MET A 66 33.57 6.52 6.61
C MET A 66 33.53 7.57 5.50
N ASP A 67 34.67 7.88 4.89
CA ASP A 67 34.74 8.85 3.79
C ASP A 67 33.99 8.36 2.55
N GLU A 68 34.07 7.07 2.23
CA GLU A 68 33.32 6.46 1.12
C GLU A 68 31.81 6.44 1.40
N MET A 69 31.39 6.17 2.63
CA MET A 69 29.97 6.24 3.03
C MET A 69 29.44 7.68 2.94
N ILE A 70 30.21 8.66 3.40
CA ILE A 70 29.85 10.08 3.32
C ILE A 70 29.74 10.50 1.85
N GLU A 71 30.65 10.07 0.98
CA GLU A 71 30.58 10.35 -0.45
C GLU A 71 29.33 9.76 -1.11
N LYS A 72 28.99 8.50 -0.79
CA LYS A 72 27.80 7.82 -1.33
C LYS A 72 26.47 8.39 -0.80
N THR A 73 26.48 9.12 0.32
CA THR A 73 25.29 9.73 0.94
C THR A 73 25.20 11.25 0.77
N LYS A 74 26.25 11.93 0.28
CA LYS A 74 26.33 13.39 0.07
C LYS A 74 25.15 14.01 -0.70
N GLY A 75 24.47 13.23 -1.55
CA GLY A 75 23.25 13.64 -2.26
C GLY A 75 21.97 13.68 -1.40
N GLY A 76 22.08 13.52 -0.08
CA GLY A 76 20.94 13.44 0.84
C GLY A 76 20.28 12.07 0.88
N GLY A 77 21.06 11.00 0.65
CA GLY A 77 20.59 9.63 0.83
C GLY A 77 20.49 9.25 2.32
N ILE A 78 19.53 8.39 2.66
CA ILE A 78 19.30 7.82 3.99
C ILE A 78 20.52 6.98 4.43
N ASN A 79 21.05 6.17 3.51
CA ASN A 79 22.31 5.44 3.65
C ASN A 79 22.82 5.00 2.25
N GLU A 80 23.97 4.33 2.21
CA GLU A 80 24.64 3.88 0.99
C GLU A 80 23.85 2.82 0.19
N VAL A 81 23.00 2.04 0.88
CA VAL A 81 22.17 0.97 0.31
C VAL A 81 20.86 1.51 -0.25
N GLN A 82 20.16 2.31 0.56
CA GLN A 82 18.79 2.77 0.34
C GLN A 82 18.75 4.08 -0.44
N GLY A 83 19.88 4.81 -0.55
CA GLY A 83 19.94 6.07 -1.28
C GLY A 83 18.87 7.04 -0.78
N THR A 84 18.15 7.71 -1.67
CA THR A 84 17.07 8.66 -1.30
C THR A 84 15.69 8.01 -1.23
N ALA A 85 15.59 6.68 -1.15
CA ALA A 85 14.31 5.97 -1.26
C ALA A 85 13.30 6.49 -0.22
N GLU A 86 12.21 7.10 -0.71
CA GLU A 86 11.11 7.63 0.10
C GLU A 86 11.54 8.53 1.26
N ARG A 87 12.67 9.25 1.11
CA ARG A 87 13.17 10.19 2.13
C ARG A 87 12.13 11.25 2.49
N GLU A 88 11.33 11.67 1.53
CA GLU A 88 10.23 12.63 1.69
C GLU A 88 9.07 12.08 2.53
N LYS A 89 8.94 10.76 2.67
CA LYS A 89 7.95 10.10 3.53
C LYS A 89 8.49 9.79 4.93
N MET A 90 9.79 9.97 5.15
CA MET A 90 10.36 9.82 6.48
C MET A 90 10.02 11.02 7.35
N ILE A 91 9.76 10.76 8.63
CA ILE A 91 9.61 11.82 9.63
C ILE A 91 10.99 12.45 9.84
N SER A 92 11.11 13.73 9.49
CA SER A 92 12.33 14.51 9.77
C SER A 92 12.56 14.62 11.29
N PRO A 93 13.81 14.73 11.76
CA PRO A 93 14.11 14.81 13.20
C PRO A 93 13.33 15.91 13.94
N GLU A 94 13.13 17.06 13.27
CA GLU A 94 12.34 18.19 13.78
C GLU A 94 10.85 17.85 13.93
N LYS A 95 10.30 17.04 13.00
CA LYS A 95 8.93 16.54 13.07
C LYS A 95 8.78 15.39 14.06
N ALA A 96 9.82 14.56 14.23
CA ALA A 96 9.82 13.45 15.18
C ALA A 96 9.71 13.92 16.65
N GLN A 97 10.14 15.15 16.96
CA GLN A 97 9.97 15.76 18.28
C GLN A 97 8.56 16.33 18.51
N GLN A 98 7.79 16.56 17.44
CA GLN A 98 6.44 17.11 17.49
C GLN A 98 5.35 16.03 17.29
N GLU A 99 5.72 14.86 16.79
CA GLU A 99 4.79 13.75 16.60
C GLU A 99 4.61 12.92 17.87
N SER A 100 3.36 12.57 18.15
CA SER A 100 3.02 11.70 19.27
C SER A 100 3.58 10.29 19.04
N SER A 101 4.03 9.65 20.11
CA SER A 101 4.58 8.29 20.03
C SER A 101 3.55 7.36 19.37
N PRO A 102 3.96 6.34 18.59
CA PRO A 102 3.04 5.35 18.03
C PRO A 102 2.12 4.73 19.09
N GLU A 103 2.59 4.61 20.33
CA GLU A 103 1.76 4.16 21.47
C GLU A 103 0.68 5.17 21.85
N GLU A 104 0.99 6.47 21.83
CA GLU A 104 0.03 7.54 22.12
C GLU A 104 -1.02 7.67 21.01
N GLN A 105 -0.61 7.51 19.74
CA GLN A 105 -1.53 7.47 18.60
C GLN A 105 -2.48 6.27 18.69
N THR A 106 -1.96 5.11 19.10
CA THR A 106 -2.75 3.89 19.29
C THR A 106 -3.73 4.05 20.45
N LYS A 107 -3.31 4.64 21.57
CA LYS A 107 -4.18 4.94 22.72
C LYS A 107 -5.28 5.94 22.35
N GLY A 108 -4.95 7.03 21.67
CA GLY A 108 -5.92 8.03 21.22
C GLY A 108 -6.93 7.46 20.21
N PHE A 109 -6.51 6.53 19.36
CA PHE A 109 -7.40 5.82 18.44
C PHE A 109 -8.36 4.88 19.20
N LEU A 110 -7.84 4.08 20.12
CA LEU A 110 -8.65 3.19 20.96
C LEU A 110 -9.64 3.99 21.81
N GLU A 111 -9.21 5.10 22.40
CA GLU A 111 -10.09 5.97 23.20
C GLU A 111 -11.24 6.56 22.36
N LYS A 112 -10.98 6.99 21.12
CA LYS A 112 -12.03 7.46 20.19
C LYS A 112 -13.03 6.36 19.81
N LEU A 113 -12.57 5.11 19.66
CA LEU A 113 -13.47 3.98 19.38
C LEU A 113 -14.27 3.56 20.60
N THR A 114 -13.70 3.69 21.80
CA THR A 114 -14.33 3.23 23.04
C THR A 114 -15.22 4.31 23.65
N ASN A 115 -15.10 5.57 23.22
CA ASN A 115 -15.92 6.68 23.69
C ASN A 115 -16.38 7.59 22.52
N PRO A 116 -17.31 7.13 21.66
CA PRO A 116 -17.67 7.78 20.40
C PRO A 116 -18.53 9.06 20.53
N GLY A 117 -18.44 9.80 21.64
CA GLY A 117 -19.43 10.82 22.02
C GLY A 117 -18.93 12.05 22.76
N LYS A 118 -17.64 12.41 22.65
CA LYS A 118 -17.14 13.76 22.94
C LYS A 118 -16.32 14.29 21.79
#